data_AF-A0A8J6WVM0-F1
#
_entry.id   AF-A0A8J6WVM0-F1
#
_cell.length_a   1.000
_cell.length_b   1.000
_cell.length_c   1.000
_cell.angle_alpha   90.00
_cell.angle_beta   90.00
_cell.angle_gamma   90.00
#
_symmetry.space_group_name_H-M   'P 1'
#
loop_
_entity.id
_entity.type
_entity.pdbx_description
1 polymer ?
#
loop_
_entity_poly.entity_id
_entity_poly.type
_entity_poly.pdbx_seq_one_letter_code
_entity_poly.pdbx_strand_id
1 'polypeptide(L)' 'MPTQDFGTVTGLQYAPAEHLKSWAWRYLIWLDSQSPSHAWTCSDTAWEADLELLATAPHNTTLEVGQE' A
#
# COMPACT_ATOMS: atom_id res chain seq x y z
N MET A 1 0.84 17.36 4.62
CA MET A 1 0.09 16.16 4.18
C MET A 1 -0.09 15.29 5.41
N PRO A 2 -1.28 14.73 5.68
CA PRO A 2 -1.40 13.74 6.75
C PRO A 2 -0.38 12.63 6.51
N THR A 3 0.31 12.22 7.57
CA THR A 3 1.36 11.20 7.48
C THR A 3 0.69 9.85 7.27
N GLN A 4 0.76 9.32 6.04
CA GLN A 4 0.15 8.04 5.69
C GLN A 4 1.14 6.90 5.92
N ASP A 5 0.64 5.80 6.47
CA ASP A 5 1.41 4.57 6.62
C ASP A 5 1.54 3.82 5.29
N PHE A 6 2.67 3.17 5.08
CA PHE A 6 2.97 2.42 3.87
C PHE A 6 3.74 1.14 4.19
N GLY A 7 3.61 0.16 3.30
CA GLY A 7 4.20 -1.14 3.52
C GLY A 7 3.85 -2.13 2.43
N THR A 8 4.15 -3.40 2.68
CA THR A 8 3.91 -4.50 1.76
C THR A 8 2.70 -5.31 2.21
N VAL A 9 1.80 -5.61 1.29
CA VAL A 9 0.70 -6.56 1.55
C VAL A 9 1.27 -7.96 1.73
N THR A 10 0.98 -8.58 2.87
CA THR A 10 1.45 -9.94 3.22
C THR A 10 0.32 -10.93 3.45
N GLY A 11 -0.91 -10.46 3.59
CA GLY A 11 -2.08 -11.32 3.77
C GLY A 11 -3.34 -10.72 3.17
N LEU A 12 -4.28 -11.60 2.84
CA LEU A 12 -5.58 -11.27 2.25
C LEU A 12 -6.66 -12.10 2.95
N GLN A 13 -7.76 -11.44 3.31
CA GLN A 13 -8.97 -12.11 3.77
C GLN A 13 -10.22 -11.41 3.21
N TYR A 14 -11.28 -12.19 2.98
CA TYR A 14 -12.60 -11.65 2.67
C TYR A 14 -13.43 -11.62 3.96
N ALA A 15 -13.87 -10.44 4.37
CA ALA A 15 -14.49 -10.23 5.68
C ALA A 15 -15.70 -9.27 5.59
N PRO A 16 -16.65 -9.34 6.53
CA PRO A 16 -17.74 -8.38 6.61
C PRO A 16 -17.19 -7.00 6.99
N ALA A 17 -17.45 -6.02 6.13
CA ALA A 17 -17.08 -4.62 6.30
C ALA A 17 -18.31 -3.82 6.75
N GLU A 18 -18.46 -3.60 8.05
CA GLU A 18 -19.61 -2.91 8.63
C GLU A 18 -19.82 -1.51 8.02
N HIS A 19 -18.72 -0.79 7.78
CA HIS A 19 -18.74 0.55 7.17
C HIS A 19 -19.28 0.56 5.72
N LEU A 20 -19.17 -0.56 4.99
CA LEU A 20 -19.72 -0.72 3.65
C LEU A 20 -21.07 -1.44 3.62
N LYS A 21 -21.53 -1.96 4.76
CA LYS A 21 -22.71 -2.85 4.87
C LYS A 21 -22.64 -4.01 3.87
N SER A 22 -21.44 -4.50 3.60
CA SER A 22 -21.15 -5.51 2.60
C SER A 22 -19.92 -6.33 3.00
N TRP A 23 -19.57 -7.32 2.20
CA TRP A 23 -18.29 -8.02 2.32
C TRP A 23 -17.25 -7.35 1.43
N ALA A 24 -16.02 -7.24 1.93
CA ALA A 24 -14.92 -6.62 1.21
C ALA A 24 -13.58 -7.30 1.51
N TRP A 25 -12.60 -7.04 0.66
CA TRP A 25 -11.23 -7.47 0.90
C TRP A 25 -10.58 -6.63 1.99
N ARG A 26 -9.96 -7.32 2.96
CA ARG A 26 -9.12 -6.74 4.00
C ARG A 26 -7.73 -7.31 3.89
N TYR A 27 -6.73 -6.44 3.99
CA TYR A 27 -5.34 -6.78 3.78
C TYR A 27 -4.57 -6.67 5.09
N LEU A 28 -3.62 -7.59 5.29
CA LEU A 28 -2.58 -7.45 6.30
C LEU A 28 -1.36 -6.82 5.65
N ILE A 29 -0.90 -5.73 6.21
CA ILE A 29 0.21 -4.92 5.69
C ILE A 29 1.35 -5.07 6.68
N TRP A 30 2.51 -5.48 6.18
CA TRP A 30 3.76 -5.36 6.92
C TRP A 30 4.32 -3.96 6.66
N LEU A 31 4.39 -3.15 7.71
CA LEU A 31 4.77 -1.74 7.59
C LEU A 31 6.25 -1.63 7.23
N ASP A 32 6.59 -0.66 6.37
CA ASP A 32 7.98 -0.32 6.13
C ASP A 32 8.61 0.29 7.39
N SER A 33 9.91 0.10 7.57
CA SER A 33 10.69 0.72 8.64
C SER A 33 10.58 2.25 8.71
N GLN A 34 10.29 2.89 7.57
CA GLN A 34 10.10 4.33 7.42
C GLN A 34 8.64 4.77 7.60
N SER A 35 7.70 3.82 7.76
CA SER A 35 6.30 4.13 8.02
C SER A 35 6.17 4.81 9.39
N PRO A 36 5.37 5.86 9.53
CA PRO A 36 5.18 6.57 10.79
C PRO A 36 4.84 5.66 11.95
N SER A 37 3.93 4.71 11.72
CA SER A 37 3.43 3.79 12.74
C SER A 37 4.40 2.64 13.07
N HIS A 38 5.48 2.47 12.31
CA HIS A 38 6.46 1.38 12.53
C HIS A 38 7.12 1.45 13.92
N ALA A 39 7.17 2.64 14.53
CA ALA A 39 7.68 2.80 15.89
C ALA A 39 6.84 2.07 16.96
N TRP A 40 5.57 1.75 16.68
CA TRP A 40 4.64 1.13 17.63
C TRP A 40 4.15 -0.26 17.21
N THR A 41 4.07 -0.53 15.90
CA THR A 41 3.65 -1.84 15.37
C THR A 41 4.40 -2.17 14.08
N CYS A 42 4.71 -3.44 13.85
CA CYS A 42 5.32 -3.89 12.58
C CYS A 42 4.29 -4.23 11.49
N SER A 43 3.02 -4.34 11.86
CA SER A 43 1.94 -4.67 10.93
C SER A 43 0.67 -3.91 11.24
N ASP A 44 -0.10 -3.64 10.20
CA ASP A 44 -1.43 -3.04 10.30
C ASP A 44 -2.40 -3.71 9.33
N THR A 45 -3.69 -3.36 9.39
CA THR A 45 -4.71 -3.85 8.45
C THR A 45 -5.49 -2.72 7.84
N ALA A 46 -5.73 -2.79 6.53
CA ALA A 46 -6.56 -1.82 5.82
C ALA A 46 -7.60 -2.54 4.95
N TRP A 47 -8.71 -1.85 4.66
CA TRP A 47 -9.66 -2.31 3.65
C TRP A 47 -9.17 -1.93 2.26
N GLU A 48 -9.65 -2.65 1.23
CA GLU A 48 -9.27 -2.39 -0.17
C GLU A 48 -9.42 -0.92 -0.57
N ALA A 49 -10.48 -0.26 -0.10
CA ALA A 49 -10.78 1.13 -0.43
C ALA A 49 -9.81 2.15 0.20
N ASP A 50 -9.09 1.77 1.26
CA ASP A 50 -8.10 2.62 1.92
C ASP A 50 -6.69 2.46 1.32
N LEU A 51 -6.49 1.45 0.45
CA LEU A 51 -5.19 1.17 -0.14
C LEU A 51 -4.94 2.04 -1.37
N GLU A 52 -3.74 2.62 -1.39
CA GLU A 52 -3.21 3.30 -2.56
C GLU A 52 -1.94 2.58 -3.04
N LEU A 53 -1.77 2.45 -4.35
CA LEU A 53 -0.53 1.91 -4.90
C LEU A 53 0.59 2.92 -4.63
N LEU A 54 1.61 2.47 -3.90
CA LEU A 54 2.84 3.23 -3.76
C LEU A 54 3.46 3.35 -5.15
N ALA A 55 3.36 4.54 -5.76
CA ALA A 55 3.84 4.79 -7.11
C ALA A 55 5.32 4.40 -7.16
N THR A 56 5.59 3.21 -7.73
CA THR A 56 6.96 2.83 -8.07
C THR A 56 7.26 3.66 -9.30
N ALA A 57 8.00 4.76 -9.14
CA ALA A 57 8.41 5.56 -10.29
C ALA A 57 9.00 4.62 -11.35
N PRO A 58 8.52 4.61 -12.60
CA PRO A 58 9.20 3.88 -13.65
C PRO A 58 10.58 4.51 -13.79
N HIS A 59 11.63 3.75 -13.48
CA HIS A 59 12.99 4.13 -13.82
C HIS A 59 13.03 4.33 -15.35
N ASN A 60 13.45 5.52 -15.79
CA ASN A 60 13.53 5.96 -17.17
C ASN A 60 13.94 4.85 -18.15
N THR A 61 13.07 4.49 -19.10
CA THR A 61 13.56 3.98 -20.39
C THR A 61 14.05 5.18 -21.17
N THR A 62 15.32 5.55 -20.98
CA THR A 62 16.05 6.40 -21.92
C THR A 62 16.07 5.67 -23.25
N LEU A 63 15.19 6.05 -24.19
CA LEU A 63 15.40 5.75 -25.59
C LEU A 63 16.41 6.79 -26.11
N GLU A 64 17.70 6.47 -26.00
CA GLU A 64 18.70 7.08 -26.87
C GLU A 64 18.41 6.57 -28.28
N VAL A 65 17.54 7.27 -29.02
CA VAL A 65 17.47 7.14 -30.47
C VAL A 65 18.56 8.03 -31.03
N GLY A 66 19.44 7.41 -31.81
CA GLY A 66 20.76 7.89 -32.18
C GLY A 66 20.79 9.27 -32.83
N GLN A 67 21.94 9.90 -32.64
CA GLN A 67 22.41 11.01 -33.46
C GLN A 67 22.45 10.59 -34.94
N GLU A 68 21.88 11.43 -35.81
CA GLU A 68 22.31 11.63 -37.18
C GLU A 68 22.31 13.13 -37.51
#